data_AF-A0A078MW90-F1
#
_entry.id   AF-A0A078MW90-F1
#
_cell.length_a   1.000
_cell.length_b   1.000
_cell.length_c   1.000
_cell.angle_alpha   90.00
_cell.angle_beta   90.00
_cell.angle_gamma   90.00
#
_symmetry.space_group_name_H-M   'P 1'
#
loop_
_entity.id
_entity.type
_entity.pdbx_description
1 polymer ?
#
loop_
_entity_poly.entity_id
_entity_poly.type
_entity_poly.pdbx_seq_one_letter_code
_entity_poly.pdbx_strand_id
1 'polypeptide(L)'
;MARRRISPEDGRAALAAAGPDAPRTTTATAVRYTLEELAERVPGNSVEVRVPPFGVTQCVPGPRHTRGTPPNVVETDAATWLELVTGRSTWAEATAAGKVSASGLRADLTEWLPLFPGS
;
A
#
# COMPACT_ATOMS: atom_id res chain seq x y z
N MET A 1 -10.20 13.88 7.02
CA MET A 1 -9.37 13.17 6.02
C MET A 1 -8.50 14.18 5.31
N ALA A 2 -7.25 13.84 4.99
CA ALA A 2 -6.45 14.70 4.13
C ALA A 2 -7.13 14.78 2.75
N ARG A 3 -7.14 15.98 2.14
CA ARG A 3 -7.72 16.18 0.81
C ARG A 3 -6.96 15.31 -0.20
N ARG A 4 -7.66 14.43 -0.94
CA ARG A 4 -7.10 13.60 -2.01
C ARG A 4 -6.28 14.46 -2.96
N ARG A 5 -5.03 14.06 -3.23
CA ARG A 5 -4.09 14.87 -4.03
C ARG A 5 -4.05 14.44 -5.49
N ILE A 6 -4.36 13.18 -5.78
CA ILE A 6 -4.39 12.62 -7.14
C ILE A 6 -5.85 12.38 -7.51
N SER A 7 -6.29 12.87 -8.67
CA SER A 7 -7.68 12.61 -9.10
C SER A 7 -7.89 11.11 -9.32
N PRO A 8 -9.11 10.57 -9.09
CA PRO A 8 -9.35 9.15 -9.34
C PRO A 8 -9.13 8.73 -10.79
N GLU A 9 -9.31 9.65 -11.73
CA GLU A 9 -9.06 9.42 -13.16
C GLU A 9 -7.56 9.27 -13.43
N ASP A 10 -6.74 10.24 -13.01
CA ASP A 10 -5.27 10.19 -13.16
C ASP A 10 -4.68 8.99 -12.43
N GLY A 11 -5.20 8.69 -11.24
CA GLY A 11 -4.77 7.57 -10.42
C GLY A 11 -5.03 6.22 -11.08
N ARG A 12 -6.24 6.01 -11.61
CA ARG A 12 -6.58 4.79 -12.36
C ARG A 12 -5.79 4.67 -13.66
N ALA A 13 -5.63 5.75 -14.40
CA ALA A 13 -4.83 5.76 -15.63
C ALA A 13 -3.36 5.39 -15.34
N ALA A 14 -2.78 5.97 -14.27
CA ALA A 14 -1.43 5.63 -13.86
C ALA A 14 -1.30 4.18 -13.38
N LEU A 15 -2.29 3.67 -12.64
CA LEU A 15 -2.30 2.27 -12.18
C LEU A 15 -2.35 1.29 -13.36
N ALA A 16 -3.21 1.55 -14.35
CA ALA A 16 -3.31 0.73 -15.56
C ALA A 16 -2.05 0.78 -16.43
N ALA A 17 -1.35 1.92 -16.44
CA ALA A 17 -0.10 2.10 -17.19
C ALA A 17 1.16 1.65 -16.41
N ALA A 18 1.03 1.22 -15.16
CA ALA A 18 2.17 0.81 -14.35
C ALA A 18 2.70 -0.58 -14.79
N GLY A 19 4.02 -0.73 -14.78
CA GLY A 19 4.70 -1.96 -15.21
C GLY A 19 6.21 -1.81 -15.19
N PRO A 20 6.98 -2.84 -15.58
CA PRO A 20 8.45 -2.84 -15.53
C PRO A 20 9.10 -1.66 -16.26
N ASP A 21 8.55 -1.28 -17.42
CA ASP A 21 9.08 -0.21 -18.28
C ASP A 21 8.34 1.13 -18.11
N ALA A 22 7.44 1.23 -17.14
CA ALA A 22 6.67 2.46 -16.93
C ALA A 22 7.59 3.61 -16.50
N PRO A 23 7.34 4.85 -16.99
CA PRO A 23 8.05 6.02 -16.51
C PRO A 23 7.96 6.13 -14.98
N ARG A 24 9.05 6.56 -14.33
CA ARG A 24 9.11 6.73 -12.87
C ARG A 24 7.95 7.56 -12.31
N THR A 25 7.50 8.57 -13.05
CA THR A 25 6.36 9.42 -12.69
C THR A 25 5.04 8.64 -12.67
N THR A 26 4.80 7.77 -13.64
CA THR A 26 3.63 6.88 -13.69
C THR A 26 3.62 5.95 -12.48
N THR A 27 4.75 5.28 -12.20
CA THR A 27 4.89 4.41 -11.02
C THR A 27 4.67 5.20 -9.71
N ALA A 28 5.24 6.39 -9.60
CA ALA A 28 5.05 7.25 -8.43
C ALA A 28 3.58 7.63 -8.22
N THR A 29 2.87 8.00 -9.29
CA THR A 29 1.45 8.35 -9.25
C THR A 29 0.61 7.14 -8.86
N ALA A 30 0.84 5.97 -9.47
CA ALA A 30 0.12 4.74 -9.16
C ALA A 30 0.30 4.33 -7.68
N VAL A 31 1.53 4.34 -7.17
CA VAL A 31 1.83 4.02 -5.77
C VAL A 31 1.17 5.01 -4.81
N ARG A 32 1.33 6.31 -5.04
CA ARG A 32 0.74 7.34 -4.16
C ARG A 32 -0.78 7.28 -4.18
N TYR A 33 -1.38 7.09 -5.35
CA TYR A 33 -2.82 6.95 -5.50
C TYR A 33 -3.35 5.75 -4.72
N THR A 34 -2.74 4.58 -4.90
CA THR A 34 -3.17 3.34 -4.22
C THR A 34 -2.94 3.38 -2.70
N LEU A 35 -1.91 4.10 -2.21
CA LEU A 35 -1.73 4.38 -0.79
C LEU A 35 -2.79 5.35 -0.23
N GLU A 36 -3.18 6.38 -1.00
CA GLU A 36 -4.29 7.27 -0.62
C GLU A 36 -5.61 6.48 -0.56
N GLU A 37 -5.86 5.60 -1.53
CA GLU A 37 -7.04 4.71 -1.56
C GLU A 37 -7.09 3.75 -0.38
N LEU A 38 -5.96 3.14 0.02
CA LEU A 38 -5.91 2.29 1.20
C LEU A 38 -6.33 3.06 2.45
N ALA A 39 -5.78 4.25 2.67
CA ALA A 39 -6.08 5.05 3.86
C ALA A 39 -7.50 5.63 3.87
N GLU A 40 -8.07 5.90 2.70
CA GLU A 40 -9.47 6.32 2.58
C GLU A 40 -10.45 5.18 2.85
N ARG A 41 -10.19 3.98 2.32
CA ARG A 41 -11.05 2.81 2.49
C ARG A 41 -10.91 2.15 3.86
N VAL A 42 -9.70 2.21 4.43
CA VAL A 42 -9.34 1.56 5.70
C VAL A 42 -8.74 2.60 6.65
N PRO A 43 -9.54 3.59 7.09
CA PRO A 43 -9.04 4.72 7.87
C PRO A 43 -8.51 4.26 9.23
N GLY A 44 -7.33 4.74 9.60
CA GLY A 44 -6.73 4.42 10.88
C GLY A 44 -5.28 4.87 10.99
N ASN A 45 -4.68 4.55 12.12
CA ASN A 45 -3.31 4.91 12.48
C ASN A 45 -2.57 3.77 13.18
N SER A 46 -3.10 2.55 13.07
CA SER A 46 -2.53 1.39 13.73
C SER A 46 -1.41 0.76 12.92
N VAL A 47 -1.47 0.85 11.59
CA VAL A 47 -0.49 0.30 10.65
C VAL A 47 0.05 1.39 9.74
N GLU A 48 1.37 1.44 9.59
CA GLU A 48 2.07 2.30 8.63
C GLU A 48 2.56 1.46 7.44
N VAL A 49 2.18 1.85 6.23
CA VAL A 49 2.58 1.18 4.98
C VAL A 49 3.55 2.07 4.23
N ARG A 50 4.74 1.58 3.94
CA ARG A 50 5.84 2.28 3.30
C ARG A 50 6.17 1.65 1.95
N VAL A 51 6.22 2.47 0.92
CA VAL A 51 6.62 2.06 -0.43
C VAL A 51 7.71 3.02 -0.92
N PRO A 52 8.96 2.86 -0.44
CA PRO A 52 10.05 3.73 -0.84
C PRO A 52 10.37 3.60 -2.34
N PRO A 53 10.74 4.70 -3.01
CA PRO A 53 10.88 6.06 -2.49
C PRO A 53 9.59 6.90 -2.63
N PHE A 54 8.45 6.28 -2.96
CA PHE A 54 7.30 7.00 -3.51
C PHE A 54 6.32 7.52 -2.48
N GLY A 55 6.11 6.81 -1.36
CA GLY A 55 5.18 7.26 -0.35
C GLY A 55 5.08 6.38 0.89
N VAL A 56 4.30 6.90 1.83
CA VAL A 56 3.90 6.25 3.08
C VAL A 56 2.46 6.64 3.38
N THR A 57 1.70 5.74 3.99
CA THR A 57 0.36 6.03 4.50
C THR A 57 0.12 5.34 5.83
N GLN A 58 -0.83 5.84 6.61
CA GLN A 58 -1.34 5.12 7.78
C GLN A 58 -2.77 4.66 7.54
N CYS A 59 -3.05 3.44 7.99
CA CYS A 59 -4.33 2.77 7.80
C CYS A 59 -4.60 1.81 8.97
N VAL A 60 -5.70 1.07 8.84
CA VAL A 60 -6.18 0.07 9.81
C VAL A 60 -6.61 0.70 11.14
N PRO A 61 -7.90 0.61 11.50
CA PRO A 61 -8.37 1.11 12.78
C PRO A 61 -7.77 0.28 13.91
N GLY A 62 -7.45 0.94 15.02
CA GLY A 62 -6.89 0.25 16.18
C GLY A 62 -6.12 1.20 17.08
N PRO A 63 -5.69 0.72 18.26
CA PRO A 63 -4.87 1.53 19.13
C PRO A 63 -3.54 1.84 18.44
N ARG A 64 -3.07 3.06 18.66
CA ARG A 64 -1.69 3.42 18.36
C ARG A 64 -0.74 2.59 19.22
N HIS A 65 0.47 2.43 18.71
CA HIS A 65 1.56 1.86 19.47
C HIS A 65 1.78 2.65 20.75
N THR A 66 1.85 1.92 21.85
CA THR A 66 2.26 2.45 23.14
C THR A 66 3.73 2.12 23.37
N ARG A 67 4.37 2.85 24.29
CA ARG A 67 5.76 2.56 24.69
C ARG A 67 5.92 1.07 25.05
N GLY A 68 6.83 0.38 24.36
CA GLY A 68 7.14 -1.04 24.60
C GLY A 68 6.63 -2.03 23.53
N THR A 69 5.73 -1.62 22.63
CA THR A 69 5.34 -2.44 21.47
C THR A 69 6.01 -1.92 20.19
N PRO A 70 6.62 -2.78 19.36
CA PRO A 70 7.25 -2.36 18.11
C PRO A 70 6.19 -1.89 17.10
N PRO A 71 6.40 -0.76 16.38
CA PRO A 71 5.42 -0.17 15.46
C PRO A 71 4.92 -1.20 14.42
N ASN A 72 3.63 -1.16 14.08
CA ASN A 72 3.09 -2.00 13.02
C ASN A 72 3.49 -1.34 11.70
N VAL A 73 4.52 -1.87 11.07
CA VAL A 73 5.08 -1.34 9.83
C VAL A 73 5.03 -2.43 8.78
N VAL A 74 4.52 -2.08 7.61
CA VAL A 74 4.62 -2.83 6.38
C VAL A 74 5.51 -2.05 5.44
N GLU A 75 6.57 -2.67 4.92
CA GLU A 75 7.47 -2.07 3.96
C GLU A 75 7.70 -3.01 2.78
N THR A 76 7.59 -2.50 1.56
CA THR A 76 7.80 -3.26 0.33
C THR A 76 8.17 -2.32 -0.82
N ASP A 77 8.67 -2.86 -1.93
CA ASP A 77 8.97 -2.09 -3.13
C ASP A 77 7.71 -1.76 -3.94
N ALA A 78 7.85 -0.86 -4.93
CA ALA A 78 6.74 -0.40 -5.74
C ALA A 78 6.10 -1.48 -6.62
N ALA A 79 6.89 -2.40 -7.16
CA ALA A 79 6.36 -3.46 -8.02
C ALA A 79 5.52 -4.43 -7.19
N THR A 80 6.06 -4.91 -6.08
CA THR A 80 5.34 -5.80 -5.15
C THR A 80 4.07 -5.13 -4.60
N TRP A 81 4.14 -3.86 -4.19
CA TRP A 81 2.95 -3.12 -3.76
C TRP A 81 1.86 -3.08 -4.83
N LEU A 82 2.23 -2.76 -6.08
CA LEU A 82 1.27 -2.68 -7.18
C LEU A 82 0.69 -4.05 -7.56
N GLU A 83 1.46 -5.13 -7.46
CA GLU A 83 0.95 -6.50 -7.62
C GLU A 83 -0.07 -6.85 -6.53
N LEU A 84 0.20 -6.49 -5.27
CA LEU A 84 -0.70 -6.74 -4.15
C LEU A 84 -2.02 -5.98 -4.25
N VAL A 85 -1.98 -4.67 -4.54
CA VAL A 85 -3.21 -3.84 -4.63
C VAL A 85 -4.07 -4.19 -5.83
N THR A 86 -3.50 -4.79 -6.88
CA THR A 86 -4.23 -5.26 -8.07
C THR A 86 -4.61 -6.73 -8.01
N GLY A 87 -4.08 -7.48 -7.03
CA GLY A 87 -4.35 -8.90 -6.85
C GLY A 87 -3.56 -9.82 -7.78
N ARG A 88 -2.49 -9.31 -8.43
CA ARG A 88 -1.55 -10.13 -9.21
C ARG A 88 -0.63 -10.98 -8.34
N SER A 89 -0.47 -10.61 -7.06
CA SER A 89 0.13 -11.46 -6.03
C SER A 89 -0.70 -11.33 -4.76
N THR A 90 -0.76 -12.40 -3.99
CA THR A 90 -1.41 -12.41 -2.68
C THR A 90 -0.45 -11.94 -1.58
N TRP A 91 -1.02 -11.50 -0.46
CA TRP A 91 -0.24 -11.15 0.73
C TRP A 91 0.64 -12.30 1.23
N ALA A 92 0.08 -13.51 1.29
CA ALA A 92 0.77 -14.71 1.73
C ALA A 92 1.96 -15.07 0.82
N GLU A 93 1.81 -14.96 -0.50
CA GLU A 93 2.90 -15.22 -1.45
C GLU A 93 4.02 -14.18 -1.30
N ALA A 94 3.69 -12.89 -1.24
CA ALA A 94 4.68 -11.83 -1.16
C ALA A 94 5.46 -11.86 0.16
N THR A 95 4.80 -12.16 1.28
CA THR A 95 5.45 -12.33 2.59
C THR A 95 6.31 -13.60 2.64
N ALA A 96 5.81 -14.74 2.16
CA ALA A 96 6.59 -15.98 2.10
C ALA A 96 7.83 -15.86 1.20
N ALA A 97 7.75 -15.06 0.12
CA ALA A 97 8.87 -14.75 -0.76
C ALA A 97 9.84 -13.70 -0.19
N GLY A 98 9.57 -13.13 1.00
CA GLY A 98 10.39 -12.08 1.60
C GLY A 98 10.34 -10.73 0.87
N LYS A 99 9.35 -10.52 -0.02
CA LYS A 99 9.16 -9.26 -0.75
C LYS A 99 8.48 -8.18 0.09
N VAL A 100 7.84 -8.58 1.18
CA VAL A 100 7.20 -7.69 2.16
C VAL A 100 7.87 -7.90 3.52
N SER A 101 8.33 -6.80 4.11
CA SER A 101 8.73 -6.76 5.52
C SER A 101 7.54 -6.30 6.34
N ALA A 102 7.04 -7.16 7.22
CA ALA A 102 5.94 -6.88 8.13
C ALA A 102 6.42 -7.03 9.57
N SER A 103 6.33 -5.96 10.35
CA SER A 103 6.74 -5.92 11.75
C SER A 103 5.61 -5.42 12.62
N GLY A 104 5.35 -6.07 13.76
CA GLY A 104 4.25 -5.76 14.68
C GLY A 104 3.02 -6.65 14.49
N LEU A 105 2.26 -6.84 15.57
CA LEU A 105 1.17 -7.82 15.66
C LEU A 105 -0.01 -7.57 14.71
N ARG A 106 -0.15 -6.35 14.17
CA ARG A 106 -1.22 -6.00 13.23
C ARG A 106 -0.69 -5.63 11.84
N ALA A 107 0.58 -5.87 11.54
CA ALA A 107 1.15 -5.60 10.22
C ALA A 107 0.72 -6.68 9.21
N ASP A 108 -0.59 -6.84 9.03
CA ASP A 108 -1.21 -7.75 8.08
C ASP A 108 -2.27 -6.97 7.30
N LEU A 109 -2.18 -7.01 5.97
CA LEU A 109 -3.10 -6.33 5.06
C LEU A 109 -3.98 -7.31 4.26
N THR A 110 -3.96 -8.60 4.59
CA THR A 110 -4.71 -9.67 3.87
C THR A 110 -6.19 -9.33 3.74
N GLU A 111 -6.83 -8.84 4.80
CA GLU A 111 -8.26 -8.49 4.79
C GLU A 111 -8.61 -7.29 3.91
N TRP A 112 -7.60 -6.49 3.55
CA TRP A 112 -7.77 -5.19 2.87
C TRP A 112 -7.24 -5.18 1.44
N LEU A 113 -6.64 -6.29 0.98
CA LEU A 113 -6.06 -6.44 -0.35
C LEU A 113 -6.74 -7.61 -1.10
N PRO A 114 -6.92 -7.50 -2.43
CA PRO A 114 -6.57 -6.37 -3.29
C PRO A 114 -7.57 -5.22 -3.21
N LEU A 115 -7.12 -4.00 -3.54
CA LEU A 115 -7.99 -2.82 -3.64
C LEU A 115 -8.68 -2.73 -5.02
N PHE A 116 -8.03 -3.25 -6.05
CA PHE A 116 -8.46 -3.16 -7.45
C PHE A 116 -8.37 -4.54 -8.11
N PRO A 117 -9.26 -5.49 -7.77
CA PRO A 117 -9.23 -6.82 -8.38
C PRO A 117 -9.47 -6.73 -9.89
N GLY A 118 -8.56 -7.30 -10.69
CA GLY A 118 -8.70 -7.42 -12.14
C GLY A 118 -8.35 -6.17 -12.96
N SER A 119 -7.69 -5.17 -12.36
CA SER A 119 -7.16 -3.99 -13.04
C SER A 119 -5.76 -4.19 -13.62
#